data_AF-A0A3N1K0J8-F1
#
_entry.id   AF-A0A3N1K0J8-F1
#
_cell.length_a   1.000
_cell.length_b   1.000
_cell.length_c   1.000
_cell.angle_alpha   90.00
_cell.angle_beta   90.00
_cell.angle_gamma   90.00
#
_symmetry.space_group_name_H-M   'P 1'
#
loop_
_entity.id
_entity.type
_entity.pdbx_description
1 polymer ?
#
loop_
_entity_poly.entity_id
_entity_poly.type
_entity_poly.pdbx_seq_one_letter_code
_entity_poly.pdbx_strand_id
1 'polypeptide(L)'
;MIIDAYNTTQDRRGRSDYLSGVRPGEQPPAYTPFDANRILDRMDAAGVDRAMVCSLAQGIENDFLMDLVAAHPDRLFGFGQVMPQWENAVDEIRRFAEGGLVGLKLHPSLHGYHVADHGLLDPLFEVCAELGLPVLINALDDAFCAPFAIEEIAKDFPTVPTIIAHMGAVWNVPEAIIVAERNPHIYLETSATLMSDVKRAYARLGAEKILLGSEWPGSDFDLERMKIAKAIPDEADRALVEGGNMARILGWS
;
A
#
# COMPACT_ATOMS: atom_id res chain seq x y z
N MET A 1 -8.42 1.62 17.42
CA MET A 1 -8.33 2.43 16.19
C MET A 1 -8.15 1.47 15.02
N ILE A 2 -8.96 1.61 13.99
CA ILE A 2 -8.92 0.81 12.77
C ILE A 2 -8.23 1.64 11.69
N ILE A 3 -7.16 1.10 11.12
CA ILE A 3 -6.34 1.73 10.09
C ILE A 3 -6.31 0.81 8.87
N ASP A 4 -6.86 1.28 7.76
CA ASP A 4 -6.73 0.62 6.49
C ASP A 4 -5.39 1.00 5.83
N ALA A 5 -4.55 0.00 5.55
CA ALA A 5 -3.16 0.18 5.14
C ALA A 5 -2.96 0.46 3.66
N TYR A 6 -3.96 0.31 2.79
CA TYR A 6 -3.74 0.48 1.36
C TYR A 6 -5.01 0.82 0.58
N ASN A 7 -5.08 2.02 0.02
CA ASN A 7 -6.13 2.45 -0.88
C ASN A 7 -5.56 3.33 -1.99
N THR A 8 -6.27 3.37 -3.10
CA THR A 8 -5.90 4.17 -4.26
C THR A 8 -6.87 5.32 -4.43
N THR A 9 -6.31 6.53 -4.58
CA THR A 9 -7.05 7.74 -4.91
C THR A 9 -6.43 8.37 -6.14
N GLN A 10 -7.26 8.89 -7.04
CA GLN A 10 -6.79 9.49 -8.27
C GLN A 10 -7.75 10.61 -8.65
N ASP A 11 -7.21 11.79 -8.90
CA ASP A 11 -7.99 12.91 -9.38
C ASP A 11 -8.08 12.86 -10.89
N ARG A 12 -6.93 12.78 -11.58
CA ARG A 12 -6.92 12.65 -13.04
C ARG A 12 -7.34 11.26 -13.47
N ARG A 13 -8.53 11.13 -14.08
CA ARG A 13 -8.88 9.91 -14.78
C ARG A 13 -7.94 9.68 -15.96
N GLY A 14 -7.26 8.53 -15.96
CA GLY A 14 -6.63 8.02 -17.18
C GLY A 14 -7.69 7.82 -18.28
N ARG A 15 -7.26 7.90 -19.54
CA ARG A 15 -8.12 7.61 -20.71
C ARG A 15 -8.26 6.12 -21.02
N SER A 16 -7.76 5.25 -20.14
CA SER A 16 -7.89 3.80 -20.30
C SER A 16 -9.36 3.37 -20.12
N ASP A 17 -9.76 2.42 -20.95
CA ASP A 17 -11.00 1.64 -20.82
C ASP A 17 -11.15 0.98 -19.44
N TYR A 18 -10.05 0.53 -18.81
CA TYR A 18 -10.05 0.01 -17.45
C TYR A 18 -10.59 1.01 -16.42
N LEU A 19 -10.25 2.29 -16.55
CA LEU A 19 -10.66 3.35 -15.62
C LEU A 19 -11.97 4.03 -15.99
N SER A 20 -12.27 4.07 -17.28
CA SER A 20 -13.47 4.74 -17.78
C SER A 20 -14.68 3.79 -17.87
N GLY A 21 -14.44 2.47 -17.95
CA GLY A 21 -15.47 1.48 -18.28
C GLY A 21 -16.02 1.62 -19.71
N VAL A 22 -15.35 2.43 -20.55
CA VAL A 22 -15.83 2.81 -21.88
C VAL A 22 -15.26 1.87 -22.93
N ARG A 23 -16.09 1.47 -23.90
CA ARG A 23 -15.68 0.57 -24.98
C ARG A 23 -14.79 1.28 -26.00
N PRO A 24 -13.90 0.54 -26.69
CA PRO A 24 -13.13 1.10 -27.80
C PRO A 24 -14.04 1.81 -28.83
N GLY A 25 -13.78 3.09 -29.09
CA GLY A 25 -14.53 3.91 -30.04
C GLY A 25 -15.63 4.80 -29.44
N GLU A 26 -15.94 4.66 -28.15
CA GLU A 26 -16.84 5.56 -27.42
C GLU A 26 -16.05 6.73 -26.80
N GLN A 27 -16.67 7.91 -26.64
CA GLN A 27 -16.03 9.03 -25.94
C GLN A 27 -15.97 8.74 -24.43
N PRO A 28 -14.84 9.02 -23.76
CA PRO A 28 -14.77 8.92 -22.31
C PRO A 28 -15.74 9.91 -21.65
N PRO A 29 -16.33 9.57 -20.49
CA PRO A 29 -17.16 10.50 -19.75
C PRO A 29 -16.39 11.77 -19.40
N ALA A 30 -17.12 12.88 -19.20
CA ALA A 30 -16.51 14.13 -18.74
C ALA A 30 -15.70 13.88 -17.46
N TYR A 31 -14.53 14.54 -17.38
CA TYR A 31 -13.72 14.50 -16.18
C TYR A 31 -14.55 14.96 -14.98
N THR A 32 -14.57 14.11 -13.96
CA THR A 32 -15.20 14.39 -12.67
C THR A 32 -14.06 14.35 -11.65
N PRO A 33 -13.76 15.47 -10.96
CA PRO A 33 -12.74 15.50 -9.91
C PRO A 33 -12.97 14.42 -8.86
N PHE A 34 -11.90 14.03 -8.18
CA PHE A 34 -12.02 13.13 -7.04
C PHE A 34 -12.85 13.79 -5.94
N ASP A 35 -13.88 13.09 -5.48
CA ASP A 35 -14.68 13.48 -4.33
C ASP A 35 -14.27 12.63 -3.13
N ALA A 36 -13.65 13.27 -2.14
CA ALA A 36 -13.19 12.62 -0.92
C ALA A 36 -14.34 11.95 -0.14
N ASN A 37 -15.57 12.43 -0.25
CA ASN A 37 -16.71 11.79 0.42
C ASN A 37 -16.91 10.35 -0.05
N ARG A 38 -16.48 9.99 -1.27
CA ARG A 38 -16.60 8.62 -1.78
C ARG A 38 -15.83 7.60 -0.95
N ILE A 39 -14.66 7.97 -0.42
CA ILE A 39 -13.90 7.09 0.47
C ILE A 39 -14.33 7.28 1.93
N LEU A 40 -14.57 8.53 2.36
CA LEU A 40 -14.96 8.84 3.74
C LEU A 40 -16.29 8.19 4.13
N ASP A 41 -17.31 8.23 3.28
CA ASP A 41 -18.61 7.60 3.54
C ASP A 41 -18.47 6.07 3.68
N ARG A 42 -17.57 5.45 2.91
CA ARG A 42 -17.30 4.01 2.97
C ARG A 42 -16.50 3.64 4.23
N MET A 43 -15.55 4.49 4.61
CA MET A 43 -14.83 4.34 5.88
C MET A 43 -15.80 4.43 7.07
N ASP A 44 -16.68 5.44 7.08
CA ASP A 44 -17.68 5.62 8.14
C ASP A 44 -18.63 4.42 8.24
N ALA A 45 -19.15 3.94 7.10
CA ALA A 45 -20.01 2.77 7.05
C ALA A 45 -19.31 1.49 7.55
N ALA A 46 -18.00 1.38 7.34
CA ALA A 46 -17.19 0.24 7.78
C ALA A 46 -16.51 0.45 9.13
N GLY A 47 -16.69 1.58 9.81
CA GLY A 47 -16.03 1.90 11.08
C GLY A 47 -14.51 2.01 10.99
N VAL A 48 -13.97 2.44 9.84
CA VAL A 48 -12.54 2.68 9.63
C VAL A 48 -12.20 4.10 10.08
N ASP A 49 -11.29 4.22 11.05
CA ASP A 49 -10.90 5.51 11.61
C ASP A 49 -9.96 6.26 10.65
N ARG A 50 -8.93 5.56 10.14
CA ARG A 50 -7.93 6.13 9.23
C ARG A 50 -7.68 5.23 8.01
N ALA A 51 -7.35 5.82 6.87
CA ALA A 51 -7.02 5.09 5.64
C ALA A 51 -5.77 5.67 4.95
N MET A 52 -4.87 4.78 4.54
CA MET A 52 -3.74 5.11 3.68
C MET A 52 -4.24 5.37 2.27
N VAL A 53 -3.82 6.47 1.66
CA VAL A 53 -4.10 6.79 0.26
C VAL A 53 -2.82 6.96 -0.54
N CYS A 54 -2.80 6.43 -1.76
CA CYS A 54 -1.73 6.69 -2.72
C CYS A 54 -2.32 6.90 -4.12
N SER A 55 -1.50 7.36 -5.06
CA SER A 55 -1.94 7.49 -6.45
C SER A 55 -2.18 6.12 -7.09
N LEU A 56 -3.02 6.04 -8.11
CA LEU A 56 -3.02 4.86 -8.97
C LEU A 56 -1.74 4.88 -9.79
N ALA A 57 -1.01 3.77 -9.87
CA ALA A 57 0.32 3.75 -10.51
C ALA A 57 0.37 4.24 -11.97
N GLN A 58 -0.77 4.33 -12.66
CA GLN A 58 -0.87 4.92 -14.00
C GLN A 58 -0.63 6.45 -14.04
N GLY A 59 -0.68 7.13 -12.90
CA GLY A 59 -0.38 8.55 -12.78
C GLY A 59 0.05 8.91 -11.36
N ILE A 60 1.28 9.41 -11.21
CA ILE A 60 1.82 9.88 -9.93
C ILE A 60 1.31 11.30 -9.68
N GLU A 61 0.52 11.50 -8.61
CA GLU A 61 -0.15 12.75 -8.28
C GLU A 61 0.14 13.17 -6.82
N ASN A 62 1.42 13.30 -6.46
CA ASN A 62 1.83 13.61 -5.09
C ASN A 62 1.24 14.93 -4.56
N ASP A 63 1.13 15.97 -5.41
CA ASP A 63 0.53 17.25 -5.01
C ASP A 63 -0.93 17.10 -4.59
N PHE A 64 -1.71 16.35 -5.37
CA PHE A 64 -3.09 16.03 -5.04
C PHE A 64 -3.19 15.22 -3.74
N LEU A 65 -2.30 14.24 -3.52
CA LEU A 65 -2.28 13.47 -2.28
C LEU A 65 -1.98 14.35 -1.07
N MET A 66 -1.02 15.27 -1.18
CA MET A 66 -0.70 16.22 -0.10
C MET A 66 -1.89 17.12 0.22
N ASP A 67 -2.56 17.67 -0.80
CA ASP A 67 -3.77 18.48 -0.63
C ASP A 67 -4.90 17.67 0.02
N LEU A 68 -5.11 16.43 -0.43
CA LEU A 68 -6.16 15.54 0.10
C LEU A 68 -5.91 15.17 1.58
N VAL A 69 -4.66 14.83 1.92
CA VAL A 69 -4.27 14.52 3.31
C VAL A 69 -4.37 15.76 4.18
N ALA A 70 -3.92 16.92 3.70
CA ALA A 70 -4.01 18.18 4.45
C ALA A 70 -5.47 18.62 4.69
N ALA A 71 -6.39 18.29 3.79
CA ALA A 71 -7.82 18.54 3.96
C ALA A 71 -8.49 17.58 4.96
N HIS A 72 -7.93 16.38 5.17
CA HIS A 72 -8.52 15.33 6.01
C HIS A 72 -7.49 14.62 6.94
N PRO A 73 -6.67 15.33 7.71
CA PRO A 73 -5.49 14.77 8.40
C PRO A 73 -5.83 13.78 9.53
N ASP A 74 -7.06 13.83 10.04
CA ASP A 74 -7.55 12.92 11.07
C ASP A 74 -8.11 11.61 10.49
N ARG A 75 -8.33 11.56 9.17
CA ARG A 75 -8.97 10.45 8.46
C ARG A 75 -8.05 9.81 7.43
N LEU A 76 -7.23 10.60 6.74
CA LEU A 76 -6.39 10.14 5.64
C LEU A 76 -4.93 10.43 5.96
N PHE A 77 -4.06 9.51 5.53
CA PHE A 77 -2.62 9.71 5.47
C PHE A 77 -2.12 9.14 4.15
N GLY A 78 -1.03 9.68 3.60
CA GLY A 78 -0.66 9.36 2.22
C GLY A 78 0.71 8.74 2.10
N PHE A 79 0.86 7.82 1.14
CA PHE A 79 2.15 7.34 0.67
C PHE A 79 2.41 7.94 -0.71
N GLY A 80 3.50 8.70 -0.83
CA GLY A 80 3.93 9.30 -2.09
C GLY A 80 4.47 8.26 -3.07
N GLN A 81 4.54 8.60 -4.35
CA GLN A 81 5.13 7.74 -5.37
C GLN A 81 6.19 8.50 -6.16
N VAL A 82 7.18 7.76 -6.64
CA VAL A 82 8.15 8.27 -7.62
C VAL A 82 8.37 7.20 -8.69
N MET A 83 8.81 7.65 -9.86
CA MET A 83 9.39 6.76 -10.85
C MET A 83 10.89 6.65 -10.52
N PRO A 84 11.44 5.48 -10.14
CA PRO A 84 12.85 5.37 -9.75
C PRO A 84 13.84 5.81 -10.83
N GLN A 85 13.42 5.77 -12.09
CA GLN A 85 14.22 6.20 -13.24
C GLN A 85 14.30 7.73 -13.41
N TRP A 86 13.53 8.52 -12.65
CA TRP A 86 13.62 9.98 -12.70
C TRP A 86 14.86 10.48 -11.97
N GLU A 87 15.57 11.43 -12.57
CA GLU A 87 16.77 12.04 -11.99
C GLU A 87 16.50 12.68 -10.61
N ASN A 88 15.28 13.18 -10.40
CA ASN A 88 14.86 13.85 -9.16
C ASN A 88 14.05 12.93 -8.21
N ALA A 89 14.08 11.60 -8.38
CA ALA A 89 13.26 10.69 -7.56
C ALA A 89 13.53 10.83 -6.05
N VAL A 90 14.80 10.96 -5.65
CA VAL A 90 15.18 11.16 -4.24
C VAL A 90 14.68 12.51 -3.71
N ASP A 91 14.84 13.58 -4.48
CA ASP A 91 14.38 14.91 -4.09
C ASP A 91 12.85 14.97 -3.97
N GLU A 92 12.15 14.26 -4.85
CA GLU A 92 10.70 14.15 -4.80
C GLU A 92 10.21 13.42 -3.54
N ILE A 93 10.93 12.39 -3.08
CA ILE A 93 10.63 11.73 -1.79
C ILE A 93 10.74 12.71 -0.64
N ARG A 94 11.82 13.50 -0.59
CA ARG A 94 11.99 14.53 0.45
C ARG A 94 10.87 15.55 0.39
N ARG A 95 10.52 16.00 -0.82
CA ARG A 95 9.48 17.01 -1.03
C ARG A 95 8.12 16.55 -0.53
N PHE A 96 7.68 15.33 -0.88
CA PHE A 96 6.39 14.85 -0.40
C PHE A 96 6.40 14.54 1.10
N ALA A 97 7.55 14.18 1.66
CA ALA A 97 7.69 13.93 3.09
C ALA A 97 7.55 15.23 3.88
N GLU A 98 8.21 16.30 3.42
CA GLU A 98 8.03 17.67 3.93
C GLU A 98 6.58 18.15 3.79
N GLY A 99 5.89 17.73 2.73
CA GLY A 99 4.47 18.02 2.51
C GLY A 99 3.49 17.12 3.27
N GLY A 100 3.98 16.23 4.13
CA GLY A 100 3.16 15.46 5.07
C GLY A 100 2.75 14.06 4.60
N LEU A 101 3.28 13.56 3.48
CA LEU A 101 3.14 12.14 3.14
C LEU A 101 4.12 11.32 3.99
N VAL A 102 3.65 10.19 4.51
CA VAL A 102 4.32 9.43 5.59
C VAL A 102 4.81 8.06 5.15
N GLY A 103 5.00 7.86 3.85
CA GLY A 103 5.54 6.62 3.29
C GLY A 103 5.79 6.73 1.79
N LEU A 104 6.50 5.75 1.24
CA LEU A 104 6.73 5.59 -0.18
C LEU A 104 5.92 4.40 -0.70
N LYS A 105 5.24 4.56 -1.83
CA LYS A 105 4.59 3.50 -2.59
C LYS A 105 5.36 3.26 -3.88
N LEU A 106 5.69 2.00 -4.15
CA LEU A 106 6.36 1.55 -5.36
C LEU A 106 5.44 0.65 -6.19
N HIS A 107 5.59 0.70 -7.51
CA HIS A 107 4.83 -0.17 -8.42
C HIS A 107 5.70 -0.69 -9.59
N PRO A 108 6.61 -1.64 -9.33
CA PRO A 108 7.59 -2.14 -10.30
C PRO A 108 7.00 -2.53 -11.66
N SER A 109 5.91 -3.31 -11.67
CA SER A 109 5.32 -3.87 -12.90
C SER A 109 4.70 -2.82 -13.83
N LEU A 110 4.03 -1.79 -13.30
CA LEU A 110 3.44 -0.72 -14.11
C LEU A 110 4.45 0.38 -14.44
N HIS A 111 5.48 0.56 -13.63
CA HIS A 111 6.54 1.55 -13.82
C HIS A 111 7.75 1.00 -14.60
N GLY A 112 7.75 -0.30 -14.94
CA GLY A 112 8.68 -0.90 -15.88
C GLY A 112 10.11 -1.06 -15.34
N TYR A 113 10.25 -1.46 -14.07
CA TYR A 113 11.54 -1.78 -13.46
C TYR A 113 11.43 -3.05 -12.61
N HIS A 114 12.55 -3.73 -12.39
CA HIS A 114 12.62 -4.88 -11.48
C HIS A 114 12.90 -4.38 -10.06
N VAL A 115 12.20 -4.92 -9.05
CA VAL A 115 12.30 -4.41 -7.67
C VAL A 115 13.68 -4.59 -7.04
N ALA A 116 14.42 -5.62 -7.45
CA ALA A 116 15.79 -5.87 -7.01
C ALA A 116 16.86 -5.14 -7.86
N ASP A 117 16.48 -4.12 -8.62
CA ASP A 117 17.45 -3.25 -9.28
C ASP A 117 18.06 -2.27 -8.25
N HIS A 118 19.13 -2.71 -7.60
CA HIS A 118 19.85 -1.93 -6.59
C HIS A 118 20.30 -0.56 -7.11
N GLY A 119 20.67 -0.44 -8.40
CA GLY A 119 21.10 0.84 -8.95
C GLY A 119 19.98 1.88 -8.99
N LEU A 120 18.73 1.44 -9.16
CA LEU A 120 17.56 2.31 -9.14
C LEU A 120 16.96 2.47 -7.74
N LEU A 121 16.95 1.42 -6.92
CA LEU A 121 16.16 1.38 -5.69
C LEU A 121 16.98 1.68 -4.43
N ASP A 122 18.28 1.37 -4.36
CA ASP A 122 19.09 1.65 -3.16
C ASP A 122 18.99 3.13 -2.76
N PRO A 123 19.13 4.13 -3.67
CA PRO A 123 19.03 5.54 -3.27
C PRO A 123 17.66 5.91 -2.70
N LEU A 124 16.60 5.21 -3.11
CA LEU A 124 15.25 5.47 -2.63
C LEU A 124 15.04 4.87 -1.23
N PHE A 125 15.57 3.68 -0.99
CA PHE A 125 15.55 3.07 0.34
C PHE A 125 16.47 3.80 1.33
N GLU A 126 17.61 4.32 0.89
CA GLU A 126 18.50 5.17 1.70
C GLU A 126 17.76 6.41 2.20
N VAL A 127 17.08 7.17 1.32
CA VAL A 127 16.30 8.34 1.74
C VAL A 127 15.10 7.95 2.62
N CYS A 128 14.44 6.82 2.36
CA CYS A 128 13.38 6.35 3.26
C CYS A 128 13.91 6.01 4.65
N ALA A 129 15.10 5.38 4.74
CA ALA A 129 15.75 5.09 6.02
C ALA A 129 16.11 6.36 6.79
N GLU A 130 16.65 7.37 6.11
CA GLU A 130 16.95 8.68 6.70
C GLU A 130 15.71 9.39 7.26
N LEU A 131 14.60 9.33 6.51
CA LEU A 131 13.35 10.01 6.85
C LEU A 131 12.44 9.19 7.77
N GLY A 132 12.77 7.92 8.03
CA GLY A 132 11.93 7.00 8.79
C GLY A 132 10.63 6.62 8.06
N LEU A 133 10.64 6.62 6.72
CA LEU A 133 9.48 6.30 5.90
C LEU A 133 9.37 4.78 5.66
N PRO A 134 8.19 4.17 5.87
CA PRO A 134 7.90 2.83 5.36
C PRO A 134 7.78 2.83 3.83
N VAL A 135 8.03 1.67 3.24
CA VAL A 135 7.88 1.43 1.80
C VAL A 135 6.83 0.35 1.56
N LEU A 136 5.76 0.67 0.83
CA LEU A 136 4.79 -0.30 0.34
C LEU A 136 5.09 -0.63 -1.12
N ILE A 137 5.23 -1.91 -1.44
CA ILE A 137 5.56 -2.38 -2.79
C ILE A 137 4.39 -3.16 -3.34
N ASN A 138 3.91 -2.75 -4.52
CA ASN A 138 2.93 -3.54 -5.25
C ASN A 138 3.50 -4.92 -5.58
N ALA A 139 2.79 -5.99 -5.24
CA ALA A 139 3.19 -7.36 -5.54
C ALA A 139 1.98 -8.17 -6.03
N LEU A 140 1.91 -8.44 -7.34
CA LEU A 140 0.78 -9.13 -7.99
C LEU A 140 1.31 -10.22 -8.94
N ASP A 141 1.66 -11.40 -8.42
CA ASP A 141 2.01 -12.62 -9.19
C ASP A 141 2.92 -12.42 -10.43
N ASP A 142 3.76 -11.39 -10.43
CA ASP A 142 4.58 -11.03 -11.56
C ASP A 142 6.07 -11.04 -11.23
N ALA A 143 6.88 -11.27 -12.27
CA ALA A 143 8.32 -11.46 -12.13
C ALA A 143 9.08 -10.17 -11.76
N PHE A 144 8.48 -8.99 -11.86
CA PHE A 144 9.15 -7.73 -11.53
C PHE A 144 9.18 -7.46 -10.03
N CYS A 145 8.28 -8.08 -9.27
CA CYS A 145 8.07 -7.80 -7.85
C CYS A 145 7.77 -9.05 -7.01
N ALA A 146 8.30 -10.21 -7.41
CA ALA A 146 8.18 -11.43 -6.63
C ALA A 146 8.71 -11.23 -5.18
N PRO A 147 8.11 -11.83 -4.14
CA PRO A 147 8.50 -11.60 -2.75
C PRO A 147 9.98 -11.86 -2.46
N PHE A 148 10.61 -12.87 -3.07
CA PHE A 148 12.06 -13.07 -2.91
C PHE A 148 12.87 -11.93 -3.52
N ALA A 149 12.44 -11.34 -4.63
CA ALA A 149 13.10 -10.15 -5.17
C ALA A 149 12.92 -8.92 -4.27
N ILE A 150 11.77 -8.81 -3.60
CA ILE A 150 11.54 -7.79 -2.56
C ILE A 150 12.47 -8.03 -1.36
N GLU A 151 12.66 -9.28 -0.93
CA GLU A 151 13.63 -9.64 0.12
C GLU A 151 15.05 -9.22 -0.28
N GLU A 152 15.46 -9.47 -1.53
CA GLU A 152 16.81 -9.17 -2.01
C GLU A 152 17.18 -7.68 -1.86
N ILE A 153 16.24 -6.75 -2.10
CA ILE A 153 16.49 -5.32 -1.87
C ILE A 153 16.31 -4.95 -0.40
N ALA A 154 15.22 -5.41 0.25
CA ALA A 154 14.85 -4.94 1.58
C ALA A 154 15.81 -5.43 2.68
N LYS A 155 16.53 -6.54 2.49
CA LYS A 155 17.48 -7.08 3.47
C LYS A 155 18.62 -6.12 3.82
N ASP A 156 18.99 -5.24 2.89
CA ASP A 156 20.06 -4.25 3.07
C ASP A 156 19.56 -3.00 3.83
N PHE A 157 18.24 -2.87 4.01
CA PHE A 157 17.59 -1.73 4.67
C PHE A 157 16.68 -2.17 5.83
N PRO A 158 17.22 -2.84 6.88
CA PRO A 158 16.44 -3.39 7.99
C PRO A 158 15.72 -2.33 8.84
N THR A 159 16.08 -1.05 8.69
CA THR A 159 15.44 0.08 9.37
C THR A 159 14.22 0.62 8.61
N VAL A 160 13.99 0.21 7.37
CA VAL A 160 12.85 0.63 6.54
C VAL A 160 11.75 -0.41 6.62
N PRO A 161 10.62 -0.14 7.30
CA PRO A 161 9.48 -1.06 7.29
C PRO A 161 9.01 -1.28 5.85
N THR A 162 9.11 -2.51 5.37
CA THR A 162 8.75 -2.84 3.99
C THR A 162 7.45 -3.63 3.98
N ILE A 163 6.45 -3.19 3.22
CA ILE A 163 5.12 -3.79 3.16
C ILE A 163 4.92 -4.42 1.78
N ILE A 164 4.67 -5.73 1.76
CA ILE A 164 4.31 -6.46 0.54
C ILE A 164 2.79 -6.37 0.38
N ALA A 165 2.34 -5.64 -0.64
CA ALA A 165 0.93 -5.52 -0.98
C ALA A 165 0.33 -6.88 -1.35
N HIS A 166 -0.96 -7.08 -1.02
CA HIS A 166 -1.73 -8.29 -1.38
C HIS A 166 -1.11 -9.62 -0.95
N MET A 167 -0.16 -9.62 -0.02
CA MET A 167 0.69 -10.77 0.31
C MET A 167 1.37 -11.39 -0.93
N GLY A 168 1.66 -10.59 -1.95
CA GLY A 168 2.19 -11.05 -3.23
C GLY A 168 1.21 -11.85 -4.10
N ALA A 169 -0.10 -11.77 -3.81
CA ALA A 169 -1.23 -12.50 -4.40
C ALA A 169 -0.99 -13.09 -5.79
N VAL A 170 -1.46 -14.30 -6.09
CA VAL A 170 -2.04 -15.44 -5.35
C VAL A 170 -1.02 -16.58 -5.22
N TRP A 171 -0.20 -16.82 -6.25
CA TRP A 171 0.76 -17.92 -6.30
C TRP A 171 1.99 -17.68 -5.44
N ASN A 172 2.39 -16.41 -5.24
CA ASN A 172 3.58 -16.07 -4.46
C ASN A 172 3.33 -15.88 -2.95
N VAL A 173 2.11 -16.09 -2.46
CA VAL A 173 1.80 -16.02 -1.01
C VAL A 173 2.75 -16.88 -0.15
N PRO A 174 3.10 -18.14 -0.52
CA PRO A 174 4.06 -18.92 0.25
C PRO A 174 5.44 -18.25 0.37
N GLU A 175 5.89 -17.59 -0.69
CA GLU A 175 7.16 -16.84 -0.69
C GLU A 175 7.06 -15.62 0.23
N ALA A 176 5.97 -14.84 0.12
CA ALA A 176 5.74 -13.68 0.98
C ALA A 176 5.75 -14.05 2.47
N ILE A 177 5.14 -15.19 2.83
CA ILE A 177 5.18 -15.70 4.20
C ILE A 177 6.62 -16.07 4.62
N ILE A 178 7.38 -16.76 3.78
CA ILE A 178 8.79 -17.12 4.09
C ILE A 178 9.64 -15.87 4.28
N VAL A 179 9.48 -14.88 3.41
CA VAL A 179 10.22 -13.61 3.46
C VAL A 179 9.89 -12.85 4.74
N ALA A 180 8.61 -12.70 5.09
CA ALA A 180 8.20 -12.02 6.31
C ALA A 180 8.61 -12.77 7.59
N GLU A 181 8.70 -14.11 7.54
CA GLU A 181 9.18 -14.96 8.65
C GLU A 181 10.69 -14.75 8.92
N ARG A 182 11.48 -14.58 7.85
CA ARG A 182 12.94 -14.36 7.94
C ARG A 182 13.31 -12.95 8.33
N ASN A 183 12.48 -11.96 7.99
CA ASN A 183 12.82 -10.55 8.07
C ASN A 183 11.87 -9.80 9.02
N PRO A 184 12.34 -9.34 10.19
CA PRO A 184 11.49 -8.65 11.18
C PRO A 184 10.81 -7.38 10.66
N HIS A 185 11.43 -6.67 9.72
CA HIS A 185 10.94 -5.40 9.16
C HIS A 185 10.03 -5.54 7.93
N ILE A 186 9.76 -6.77 7.44
CA ILE A 186 8.90 -6.99 6.27
C ILE A 186 7.49 -7.44 6.69
N TYR A 187 6.46 -6.70 6.30
CA TYR A 187 5.06 -6.92 6.67
C TYR A 187 4.20 -7.32 5.45
N LEU A 188 3.07 -7.97 5.71
CA LEU A 188 2.14 -8.47 4.69
C LEU A 188 0.80 -7.74 4.77
N GLU A 189 0.41 -7.07 3.69
CA GLU A 189 -0.88 -6.39 3.55
C GLU A 189 -1.89 -7.30 2.83
N THR A 190 -3.16 -7.29 3.24
CA THR A 190 -4.13 -8.38 2.94
C THR A 190 -5.12 -8.15 1.79
N SER A 191 -5.14 -6.96 1.19
CA SER A 191 -6.09 -6.61 0.13
C SER A 191 -5.98 -7.58 -1.05
N ALA A 192 -7.10 -7.90 -1.70
CA ALA A 192 -7.17 -8.89 -2.80
C ALA A 192 -6.67 -10.32 -2.48
N THR A 193 -6.19 -10.60 -1.26
CA THR A 193 -5.75 -11.93 -0.82
C THR A 193 -6.92 -12.82 -0.39
N LEU A 194 -6.84 -14.13 -0.62
CA LEU A 194 -7.84 -15.08 -0.16
C LEU A 194 -7.83 -15.24 1.38
N MET A 195 -9.00 -15.43 1.99
CA MET A 195 -9.13 -15.67 3.43
C MET A 195 -8.28 -16.86 3.91
N SER A 196 -8.15 -17.92 3.11
CA SER A 196 -7.31 -19.10 3.43
C SER A 196 -5.83 -18.76 3.54
N ASP A 197 -5.37 -17.80 2.75
CA ASP A 197 -3.99 -17.36 2.76
C ASP A 197 -3.71 -16.44 3.94
N VAL A 198 -4.65 -15.57 4.31
CA VAL A 198 -4.58 -14.81 5.58
C VAL A 198 -4.50 -15.77 6.78
N LYS A 199 -5.31 -16.84 6.80
CA LYS A 199 -5.23 -17.88 7.85
C LYS A 199 -3.87 -18.57 7.89
N ARG A 200 -3.30 -18.87 6.71
CA ARG A 200 -1.98 -19.50 6.60
C ARG A 200 -0.87 -18.57 7.10
N ALA A 201 -0.91 -17.29 6.71
CA ALA A 201 0.04 -16.28 7.17
C ALA A 201 -0.05 -16.11 8.68
N TYR A 202 -1.26 -15.93 9.22
CA TYR A 202 -1.48 -15.79 10.67
C TYR A 202 -0.98 -17.00 11.46
N ALA A 203 -1.25 -18.22 10.99
CA ALA A 203 -0.79 -19.44 11.66
C ALA A 203 0.75 -19.60 11.69
N ARG A 204 1.47 -18.98 10.75
CA ARG A 204 2.94 -19.06 10.67
C ARG A 204 3.65 -17.87 11.31
N LEU A 205 3.11 -16.67 11.13
CA LEU A 205 3.76 -15.41 11.47
C LEU A 205 3.21 -14.77 12.76
N GLY A 206 2.00 -15.15 13.18
CA GLY A 206 1.23 -14.40 14.16
C GLY A 206 0.65 -13.10 13.59
N ALA A 207 -0.01 -12.34 14.45
CA ALA A 207 -0.72 -11.11 14.06
C ALA A 207 0.22 -9.93 13.75
N GLU A 208 1.38 -9.84 14.39
CA GLU A 208 2.27 -8.66 14.34
C GLU A 208 2.86 -8.35 12.95
N LYS A 209 2.77 -9.31 12.02
CA LYS A 209 3.32 -9.23 10.66
C LYS A 209 2.28 -8.91 9.58
N ILE A 210 1.01 -8.78 9.95
CA ILE A 210 -0.11 -8.68 9.02
C ILE A 210 -0.79 -7.31 9.18
N LEU A 211 -1.12 -6.69 8.05
CA LEU A 211 -1.79 -5.40 7.97
C LEU A 211 -3.12 -5.57 7.20
N LEU A 212 -4.22 -5.07 7.78
CA LEU A 212 -5.45 -4.87 7.02
C LEU A 212 -5.22 -3.79 5.96
N GLY A 213 -5.59 -4.07 4.72
CA GLY A 213 -5.84 -3.05 3.71
C GLY A 213 -6.93 -3.51 2.76
N SER A 214 -7.58 -2.56 2.11
CA SER A 214 -8.76 -2.84 1.29
C SER A 214 -8.55 -2.66 -0.21
N GLU A 215 -7.50 -1.96 -0.62
CA GLU A 215 -7.28 -1.54 -2.01
C GLU A 215 -8.53 -0.83 -2.57
N TRP A 216 -9.22 -0.01 -1.77
CA TRP A 216 -10.36 0.74 -2.28
C TRP A 216 -9.90 1.63 -3.45
N PRO A 217 -10.65 1.74 -4.57
CA PRO A 217 -11.99 1.21 -4.82
C PRO A 217 -12.05 -0.20 -5.45
N GLY A 218 -10.92 -0.93 -5.53
CA GLY A 218 -10.85 -2.29 -6.05
C GLY A 218 -11.58 -3.32 -5.18
N SER A 219 -11.60 -3.11 -3.86
CA SER A 219 -12.47 -3.82 -2.91
C SER A 219 -13.16 -2.83 -1.96
N ASP A 220 -13.87 -3.38 -0.98
CA ASP A 220 -14.62 -2.63 0.03
C ASP A 220 -14.13 -2.92 1.45
N PHE A 221 -14.10 -1.87 2.27
CA PHE A 221 -13.63 -1.92 3.66
C PHE A 221 -14.37 -2.96 4.51
N ASP A 222 -15.70 -3.05 4.40
CA ASP A 222 -16.51 -3.97 5.21
C ASP A 222 -16.26 -5.44 4.82
N LEU A 223 -16.06 -5.71 3.54
CA LEU A 223 -15.70 -7.04 3.03
C LEU A 223 -14.33 -7.48 3.57
N GLU A 224 -13.34 -6.60 3.49
CA GLU A 224 -11.97 -6.89 3.90
C GLU A 224 -11.86 -7.05 5.42
N ARG A 225 -12.56 -6.21 6.19
CA ARG A 225 -12.71 -6.41 7.64
C ARG A 225 -13.42 -7.71 8.00
N MET A 226 -14.47 -8.08 7.28
CA MET A 226 -15.14 -9.37 7.48
C MET A 226 -14.18 -10.54 7.22
N LYS A 227 -13.34 -10.45 6.18
CA LYS A 227 -12.29 -11.44 5.88
C LYS A 227 -11.33 -11.58 7.06
N ILE A 228 -10.82 -10.47 7.59
CA ILE A 228 -9.93 -10.49 8.76
C ILE A 228 -10.63 -11.10 9.97
N ALA A 229 -11.88 -10.71 10.28
CA ALA A 229 -12.62 -11.26 11.40
C ALA A 229 -12.85 -12.78 11.32
N LYS A 230 -12.97 -13.33 10.11
CA LYS A 230 -13.10 -14.78 9.88
C LYS A 230 -11.76 -15.52 9.84
N ALA A 231 -10.67 -14.83 9.49
CA ALA A 231 -9.33 -15.38 9.46
C ALA A 231 -8.66 -15.39 10.84
N ILE A 232 -8.89 -14.33 11.62
CA ILE A 232 -8.24 -14.04 12.91
C ILE A 232 -9.35 -13.91 13.97
N PRO A 233 -9.75 -15.03 14.60
CA PRO A 233 -10.86 -15.05 15.54
C PRO A 233 -10.51 -14.38 16.88
N ASP A 234 -9.25 -14.46 17.30
CA ASP A 234 -8.76 -13.79 18.51
C ASP A 234 -8.88 -12.26 18.35
N GLU A 235 -9.45 -11.61 19.37
CA GLU A 235 -9.80 -10.19 19.30
C GLU A 235 -8.57 -9.29 19.49
N ALA A 236 -7.60 -9.69 20.32
CA ALA A 236 -6.38 -8.91 20.54
C ALA A 236 -5.51 -8.94 19.28
N ASP A 237 -5.34 -10.11 18.68
CA ASP A 237 -4.63 -10.28 17.42
C ASP A 237 -5.31 -9.54 16.27
N ARG A 238 -6.65 -9.59 16.21
CA ARG A 238 -7.40 -8.84 15.22
C ARG A 238 -7.20 -7.33 15.37
N ALA A 239 -7.16 -6.80 16.60
CA ALA A 239 -6.89 -5.39 16.84
C ALA A 239 -5.48 -4.95 16.38
N LEU A 240 -4.49 -5.84 16.46
CA LEU A 240 -3.16 -5.59 15.89
C LEU A 240 -3.24 -5.49 14.36
N VAL A 241 -3.90 -6.46 13.71
CA VAL A 241 -4.00 -6.49 12.23
C VAL A 241 -4.85 -5.36 11.67
N GLU A 242 -5.99 -5.05 12.30
CA GLU A 242 -6.91 -4.00 11.85
C GLU A 242 -6.39 -2.58 12.11
N GLY A 243 -5.28 -2.38 12.84
CA GLY A 243 -4.69 -1.04 12.95
C GLY A 243 -3.47 -0.91 13.84
N GLY A 244 -3.33 -1.73 14.88
CA GLY A 244 -2.21 -1.62 15.83
C GLY A 244 -0.83 -1.74 15.17
N ASN A 245 -0.69 -2.61 14.18
CA ASN A 245 0.56 -2.79 13.46
C ASN A 245 0.91 -1.57 12.58
N MET A 246 -0.05 -1.02 11.84
CA MET A 246 0.20 0.17 11.03
C MET A 246 0.49 1.40 11.90
N ALA A 247 -0.24 1.56 13.01
CA ALA A 247 0.07 2.60 13.99
C ALA A 247 1.50 2.48 14.52
N ARG A 248 1.94 1.27 14.87
CA ARG A 248 3.32 1.00 15.31
C ARG A 248 4.36 1.32 14.23
N ILE A 249 4.10 0.95 12.97
CA ILE A 249 4.99 1.25 11.84
C ILE A 249 5.16 2.77 11.66
N LEU A 250 4.08 3.53 11.82
CA LEU A 250 4.06 4.99 11.67
C LEU A 250 4.46 5.75 12.95
N GLY A 251 4.74 5.04 14.05
CA GLY A 251 5.08 5.66 15.34
C GLY A 251 3.91 6.40 16.01
N TRP A 252 2.66 6.03 15.71
CA TRP A 252 1.46 6.61 16.31
C TRP A 252 1.07 5.89 17.60
N SER A 253 0.69 6.68 18.61
CA SER A 253 0.24 6.21 19.93
C SER A 253 -1.27 6.09 20.03
#